data_AF-D0TYJ2-F1
#
_entry.id   AF-D0TYJ2-F1
#
_cell.length_a   1.000
_cell.length_b   1.000
_cell.length_c   1.000
_cell.angle_alpha   90.00
_cell.angle_beta   90.00
_cell.angle_gamma   90.00
#
_symmetry.space_group_name_H-M   'P 1'
#
loop_
_entity.id
_entity.type
_entity.pdbx_description
1 polymer ?
#
loop_
_entity_poly.entity_id
_entity_poly.type
_entity_poly.pdbx_seq_one_letter_code
_entity_poly.pdbx_strand_id
1 'polypeptide(L)'
;MKTNVCKIALMFLIGTALSLLFNSCSKDPVIPENETDNKLHEDPSKMTIRLVECHLHADWNEIQKVGGPHQNPESPAKHMKRIQEITYELKAGKGWRLAEGSQSKFYVQKNGDYYTYGKYTPAPVYLMFIYYYNAKGDLMNSQFIENGQDNIHQHFFTPENVKPTFDGQPEADDNEPQKLVDYLYVDTTPWDKTKHSKEAEITGDSNPIGLKGVIRFLKDRKEFDLKIRLYHGYKSKGNPETGTFDPFYKPSGILIQRGTWDINLNIPVVVFWSREETVGVDEDTNPEGVEEDGLDEKSNRAIHSIMGTFNLTWKEALEEFIIYTYKSGDVEAGAIWL
;
A
#
# COMPACT_ATOMS: atom_id res chain seq x y z
N MET A 1 82.28 -27.02 9.65
CA MET A 1 82.00 -26.03 10.72
C MET A 1 81.57 -24.75 10.02
N LYS A 2 80.41 -24.12 10.24
CA LYS A 2 79.33 -24.24 11.23
C LYS A 2 78.09 -23.55 10.61
N THR A 3 76.95 -24.24 10.66
CA THR A 3 75.60 -23.76 11.01
C THR A 3 75.18 -22.32 10.65
N ASN A 4 74.12 -22.18 9.85
CA ASN A 4 72.80 -21.81 10.40
C ASN A 4 71.67 -21.98 9.36
N VAL A 5 70.97 -23.09 9.53
CA VAL A 5 69.58 -23.31 9.13
C VAL A 5 68.68 -22.48 10.06
N CYS A 6 67.48 -22.15 9.58
CA CYS A 6 66.32 -21.61 10.30
C CYS A 6 66.20 -20.08 10.46
N LYS A 7 65.02 -19.60 10.05
CA LYS A 7 64.42 -18.25 10.24
C LYS A 7 65.02 -17.23 9.27
N ILE A 8 64.46 -17.03 8.09
CA ILE A 8 63.19 -16.29 7.88
C ILE A 8 62.36 -17.03 6.83
N ALA A 9 61.62 -18.03 7.33
CA ALA A 9 60.58 -18.77 6.61
C ALA A 9 59.19 -18.21 6.95
N LEU A 10 59.03 -16.87 7.06
CA LEU A 10 57.81 -16.28 7.61
C LEU A 10 57.23 -15.07 6.86
N MET A 11 57.67 -14.76 5.64
CA MET A 11 57.11 -13.62 4.88
C MET A 11 56.81 -13.87 3.41
N PHE A 12 56.72 -15.14 2.98
CA PHE A 12 56.35 -15.47 1.59
C PHE A 12 55.41 -16.69 1.48
N LEU A 13 54.56 -16.90 2.48
CA LEU A 13 53.62 -18.03 2.54
C LEU A 13 52.22 -17.61 3.02
N ILE A 14 51.75 -16.44 2.57
CA ILE A 14 50.33 -16.01 2.70
C ILE A 14 49.83 -15.51 1.33
N GLY A 15 50.23 -16.19 0.25
CA GLY A 15 49.89 -15.81 -1.12
C GLY A 15 49.02 -16.80 -1.88
N THR A 16 48.84 -18.04 -1.40
CA THR A 16 48.24 -19.13 -2.20
C THR A 16 47.55 -20.19 -1.36
N ALA A 17 46.86 -19.80 -0.29
CA ALA A 17 46.06 -20.73 0.51
C ALA A 17 44.80 -20.07 1.07
N LEU A 18 43.91 -19.61 0.19
CA LEU A 18 42.51 -19.36 0.55
C LEU A 18 41.59 -19.47 -0.68
N SER A 19 41.72 -20.55 -1.46
CA SER A 19 40.80 -20.87 -2.57
C SER A 19 39.88 -22.07 -2.27
N LEU A 20 39.72 -22.44 -1.00
CA LEU A 20 38.91 -23.59 -0.58
C LEU A 20 37.83 -23.19 0.42
N LEU A 21 36.95 -22.27 0.03
CA LEU A 21 35.60 -22.14 0.59
C LEU A 21 34.61 -21.73 -0.52
N PHE A 22 34.48 -22.56 -1.55
CA PHE A 22 33.33 -22.52 -2.48
C PHE A 22 32.46 -23.74 -2.22
N ASN A 23 31.59 -23.65 -1.21
CA ASN A 23 30.47 -24.58 -1.04
C ASN A 23 29.20 -23.76 -0.81
N SER A 24 28.57 -23.36 -1.90
CA SER A 24 27.11 -23.20 -2.06
C SER A 24 26.84 -22.27 -3.25
N CYS A 25 26.78 -22.84 -4.45
CA CYS A 25 26.11 -22.28 -5.63
C CYS A 25 26.00 -23.47 -6.59
N SER A 26 24.80 -24.04 -6.76
CA SER A 26 24.57 -24.98 -7.86
C SER A 26 24.96 -24.27 -9.16
N LYS A 27 25.85 -24.87 -9.94
CA LYS A 27 26.43 -24.29 -11.16
C LYS A 27 25.53 -24.42 -12.39
N ASP A 28 24.30 -24.87 -12.21
CA ASP A 28 23.36 -24.97 -13.32
C ASP A 28 22.76 -23.59 -13.57
N PRO A 29 22.96 -22.99 -14.76
CA PRO A 29 22.26 -21.77 -15.12
C PRO A 29 20.76 -22.06 -15.07
N VAL A 30 20.01 -21.18 -14.41
CA VAL A 30 18.55 -21.22 -14.46
C VAL A 30 18.16 -21.07 -15.93
N ILE A 31 17.52 -22.11 -16.47
CA ILE A 31 17.02 -22.09 -17.85
C ILE A 31 15.87 -21.08 -17.88
N PRO A 32 15.93 -20.04 -18.73
CA PRO A 32 14.84 -19.09 -18.85
C PRO A 32 13.59 -19.80 -19.39
N GLU A 33 12.46 -19.58 -18.73
CA GLU A 33 11.18 -20.12 -19.15
C GLU A 33 10.50 -19.15 -20.11
N ASN A 34 9.74 -19.67 -21.08
CA ASN A 34 8.98 -18.83 -21.98
C ASN A 34 7.74 -18.30 -21.25
N GLU A 35 7.74 -17.01 -20.91
CA GLU A 35 6.68 -16.36 -20.13
C GLU A 35 5.33 -16.38 -20.86
N THR A 36 5.32 -16.46 -22.21
CA THR A 36 4.09 -16.48 -22.98
C THR A 36 3.27 -17.75 -22.79
N ASP A 37 3.90 -18.83 -22.33
CA ASP A 37 3.22 -20.13 -22.20
C ASP A 37 2.21 -20.12 -21.04
N ASN A 38 2.42 -19.26 -20.03
CA ASN A 38 1.57 -19.16 -18.85
C ASN A 38 0.78 -17.85 -18.76
N LYS A 39 1.04 -16.89 -19.66
CA LYS A 39 0.32 -15.61 -19.76
C LYS A 39 -0.98 -15.80 -20.55
N LEU A 40 -2.10 -15.84 -19.83
CA LEU A 40 -3.45 -15.99 -20.41
C LEU A 40 -4.28 -14.70 -20.36
N HIS A 41 -3.60 -13.55 -20.29
CA HIS A 41 -4.21 -12.23 -20.23
C HIS A 41 -3.58 -11.26 -21.24
N GLU A 42 -4.33 -10.24 -21.62
CA GLU A 42 -3.83 -9.09 -22.38
C GLU A 42 -2.93 -8.21 -21.50
N ASP A 43 -2.20 -7.27 -22.11
CA ASP A 43 -1.50 -6.23 -21.34
C ASP A 43 -2.47 -5.11 -20.92
N PRO A 44 -2.48 -4.69 -19.64
CA PRO A 44 -3.25 -3.53 -19.21
C PRO A 44 -2.79 -2.26 -19.93
N SER A 45 -3.74 -1.46 -20.42
CA SER A 45 -3.46 -0.12 -20.96
C SER A 45 -3.89 0.99 -20.03
N LYS A 46 -4.68 0.68 -18.99
CA LYS A 46 -5.13 1.61 -17.97
C LYS A 46 -5.25 0.89 -16.63
N MET A 47 -4.90 1.60 -15.56
CA MET A 47 -5.02 1.15 -14.18
C MET A 47 -5.67 2.26 -13.37
N THR A 48 -6.71 1.93 -12.60
CA THR A 48 -7.32 2.83 -11.62
C THR A 48 -7.21 2.20 -10.24
N ILE A 49 -6.61 2.92 -9.30
CA ILE A 49 -6.54 2.53 -7.89
C ILE A 49 -7.57 3.36 -7.16
N ARG A 50 -8.47 2.70 -6.42
CA ARG A 50 -9.44 3.35 -5.55
C ARG A 50 -9.08 3.07 -4.09
N LEU A 51 -8.96 4.12 -3.29
CA LEU A 51 -8.92 4.04 -1.84
C LEU A 51 -10.25 4.49 -1.26
N VAL A 52 -10.81 3.70 -0.35
CA VAL A 52 -12.08 3.96 0.35
C VAL A 52 -11.82 3.94 1.83
N GLU A 53 -11.99 5.07 2.49
CA GLU A 53 -11.89 5.18 3.94
C GLU A 53 -13.03 4.42 4.63
N CYS A 54 -12.67 3.59 5.61
CA CYS A 54 -13.56 2.63 6.25
C CYS A 54 -13.39 2.60 7.76
N HIS A 55 -14.41 2.04 8.43
CA HIS A 55 -14.34 1.49 9.77
C HIS A 55 -14.53 -0.04 9.72
N LEU A 56 -14.31 -0.72 10.85
CA LEU A 56 -14.31 -2.18 10.93
C LEU A 56 -15.46 -2.72 11.76
N HIS A 57 -16.16 -3.72 11.21
CA HIS A 57 -17.17 -4.55 11.90
C HIS A 57 -16.60 -5.89 12.41
N ALA A 58 -15.32 -6.15 12.16
CA ALA A 58 -14.59 -7.34 12.59
C ALA A 58 -13.24 -6.95 13.22
N ASP A 59 -12.64 -7.89 13.97
CA ASP A 59 -11.28 -7.68 14.49
C ASP A 59 -10.31 -7.61 13.31
N TRP A 60 -9.39 -6.63 13.33
CA TRP A 60 -8.35 -6.46 12.32
C TRP A 60 -7.64 -7.77 11.97
N ASN A 61 -7.35 -8.60 12.97
CA ASN A 61 -6.62 -9.86 12.80
C ASN A 61 -7.46 -10.99 12.17
N GLU A 62 -8.76 -10.76 11.99
CA GLU A 62 -9.70 -11.74 11.44
C GLU A 62 -10.31 -11.30 10.10
N ILE A 63 -10.06 -10.06 9.63
CA ILE A 63 -10.72 -9.55 8.42
C ILE A 63 -10.37 -10.34 7.15
N GLN A 64 -9.20 -10.98 7.10
CA GLN A 64 -8.81 -11.87 6.00
C GLN A 64 -9.60 -13.18 5.98
N LYS A 65 -10.42 -13.46 6.99
CA LYS A 65 -11.30 -14.64 7.06
C LYS A 65 -12.77 -14.25 6.99
N VAL A 66 -13.17 -13.19 7.70
CA VAL A 66 -14.59 -12.84 7.88
C VAL A 66 -15.04 -11.59 7.14
N GLY A 67 -14.13 -10.83 6.53
CA GLY A 67 -14.43 -9.51 5.95
C GLY A 67 -14.67 -8.47 7.04
N GLY A 68 -15.59 -7.53 6.78
CA GLY A 68 -16.03 -6.55 7.79
C GLY A 68 -15.55 -5.11 7.65
N PRO A 69 -14.59 -4.73 6.77
CA PRO A 69 -14.42 -3.33 6.42
C PRO A 69 -15.69 -2.75 5.78
N HIS A 70 -16.13 -1.61 6.30
CA HIS A 70 -17.28 -0.86 5.82
C HIS A 70 -16.88 0.60 5.55
N GLN A 71 -17.21 1.08 4.35
CA GLN A 71 -17.04 2.47 3.95
C GLN A 71 -17.63 3.43 4.99
N ASN A 72 -16.85 4.45 5.37
CA ASN A 72 -17.37 5.61 6.09
C ASN A 72 -18.30 6.42 5.16
N PRO A 73 -19.37 7.03 5.69
CA PRO A 73 -20.28 7.84 4.90
C PRO A 73 -19.51 8.92 4.16
N GLU A 74 -19.91 9.27 2.94
CA GLU A 74 -19.25 10.37 2.25
C GLU A 74 -19.42 11.69 3.02
N SER A 75 -18.44 12.57 2.87
CA SER A 75 -18.48 13.93 3.39
C SER A 75 -18.55 14.90 2.21
N PRO A 76 -19.27 16.03 2.33
CA PRO A 76 -19.25 17.08 1.32
C PRO A 76 -17.96 17.94 1.32
N ALA A 77 -16.96 17.55 2.11
CA ALA A 77 -15.61 18.15 2.11
C ALA A 77 -15.01 18.13 0.69
N LYS A 78 -14.41 19.25 0.26
CA LYS A 78 -14.00 19.43 -1.14
C LYS A 78 -12.66 18.76 -1.45
N HIS A 79 -11.75 18.78 -0.49
CA HIS A 79 -10.36 18.37 -0.59
C HIS A 79 -10.11 17.05 0.14
N MET A 80 -10.63 16.91 1.35
CA MET A 80 -10.49 15.73 2.20
C MET A 80 -11.53 14.66 1.82
N LYS A 81 -11.23 13.91 0.78
CA LYS A 81 -12.15 12.90 0.22
C LYS A 81 -11.97 11.53 0.90
N ARG A 82 -13.09 10.93 1.30
CA ARG A 82 -13.15 9.56 1.85
C ARG A 82 -13.04 8.48 0.77
N ILE A 83 -13.45 8.78 -0.46
CA ILE A 83 -13.17 7.95 -1.64
C ILE A 83 -12.24 8.71 -2.57
N GLN A 84 -11.11 8.10 -2.92
CA GLN A 84 -10.11 8.69 -3.79
C GLN A 84 -9.76 7.72 -4.90
N GLU A 85 -9.57 8.25 -6.11
CA GLU A 85 -9.14 7.48 -7.27
C GLU A 85 -7.95 8.12 -7.94
N ILE A 86 -6.96 7.29 -8.29
CA ILE A 86 -5.83 7.68 -9.11
C ILE A 86 -5.77 6.74 -10.31
N THR A 87 -5.72 7.32 -11.50
CA THR A 87 -5.73 6.60 -12.76
C THR A 87 -4.43 6.85 -13.53
N TYR A 88 -3.82 5.78 -14.02
CA TYR A 88 -2.70 5.81 -14.94
C TYR A 88 -3.09 5.15 -16.26
N GLU A 89 -2.52 5.64 -17.35
CA GLU A 89 -2.70 5.11 -18.71
C GLU A 89 -1.35 4.87 -19.37
N LEU A 90 -1.26 3.75 -20.09
CA LEU A 90 -0.11 3.43 -20.92
C LEU A 90 -0.13 4.32 -22.17
N LYS A 91 0.88 5.18 -22.31
CA LYS A 91 1.05 6.04 -23.48
C LYS A 91 2.17 5.50 -24.35
N ALA A 92 1.89 5.29 -25.64
CA ALA A 92 2.85 4.78 -26.62
C ALA A 92 4.18 5.57 -26.57
N GLY A 93 5.30 4.86 -26.45
CA GLY A 93 6.65 5.45 -26.35
C GLY A 93 6.96 6.22 -25.07
N LYS A 94 5.99 6.39 -24.15
CA LYS A 94 6.16 7.09 -22.87
C LYS A 94 5.99 6.18 -21.65
N GLY A 95 5.44 4.99 -21.83
CA GLY A 95 5.07 4.10 -20.74
C GLY A 95 3.87 4.65 -19.97
N TRP A 96 3.68 4.17 -18.75
CA TRP A 96 2.60 4.60 -17.87
C TRP A 96 2.72 6.08 -17.49
N ARG A 97 1.60 6.80 -17.57
CA ARG A 97 1.47 8.22 -17.23
C ARG A 97 0.18 8.44 -16.45
N LEU A 98 0.20 9.40 -15.54
CA LEU A 98 -1.01 9.85 -14.87
C LEU A 98 -2.04 10.27 -15.94
N ALA A 99 -3.27 9.79 -15.81
CA ALA A 99 -4.34 10.17 -16.71
C ALA A 99 -4.69 11.65 -16.53
N GLU A 100 -5.09 12.30 -17.61
CA GLU A 100 -5.52 13.70 -17.57
C GLU A 100 -6.73 13.86 -16.63
N GLY A 101 -6.68 14.86 -15.75
CA GLY A 101 -7.73 15.10 -14.75
C GLY A 101 -7.73 14.14 -13.55
N SER A 102 -6.87 13.12 -13.53
CA SER A 102 -6.71 12.25 -12.35
C SER A 102 -6.11 13.03 -11.19
N GLN A 103 -6.55 12.71 -9.97
CA GLN A 103 -5.81 13.07 -8.77
C GLN A 103 -4.39 12.50 -8.83
N SER A 104 -3.40 13.24 -8.32
CA SER A 104 -1.98 12.91 -8.45
C SER A 104 -1.36 12.25 -7.22
N LYS A 105 -2.02 12.34 -6.06
CA LYS A 105 -1.57 11.77 -4.78
C LYS A 105 -2.76 11.27 -3.97
N PHE A 106 -2.58 10.26 -3.12
CA PHE A 106 -3.56 9.95 -2.10
C PHE A 106 -3.31 10.81 -0.86
N TYR A 107 -4.38 11.36 -0.28
CA TYR A 107 -4.36 12.13 0.96
C TYR A 107 -5.07 11.34 2.05
N VAL A 108 -4.33 10.84 3.02
CA VAL A 108 -4.83 9.88 4.00
C VAL A 108 -4.45 10.32 5.41
N GLN A 109 -5.05 9.68 6.40
CA GLN A 109 -4.70 9.88 7.80
C GLN A 109 -4.12 8.61 8.41
N LYS A 110 -3.25 8.79 9.39
CA LYS A 110 -2.80 7.70 10.25
C LYS A 110 -4.00 7.17 11.03
N ASN A 111 -4.10 5.84 11.14
CA ASN A 111 -5.16 5.23 11.94
C ASN A 111 -4.96 5.50 13.45
N GLY A 112 -6.05 5.58 14.18
CA GLY A 112 -6.08 5.40 15.64
C GLY A 112 -6.22 3.93 16.00
N ASP A 113 -5.79 3.57 17.21
CA ASP A 113 -5.88 2.22 17.75
C ASP A 113 -7.09 2.11 18.69
N TYR A 114 -8.21 1.60 18.17
CA TYR A 114 -9.45 1.46 18.92
C TYR A 114 -9.78 0.00 19.23
N TYR A 115 -10.55 -0.20 20.31
CA TYR A 115 -11.06 -1.49 20.70
C TYR A 115 -12.58 -1.44 20.89
N THR A 116 -13.32 -2.08 19.99
CA THR A 116 -14.79 -2.11 20.00
C THR A 116 -15.25 -3.50 20.45
N TYR A 117 -15.96 -3.56 21.58
CA TYR A 117 -16.40 -4.83 22.20
C TYR A 117 -15.27 -5.86 22.38
N GLY A 118 -14.07 -5.39 22.74
CA GLY A 118 -12.90 -6.24 22.95
C GLY A 118 -12.15 -6.70 21.69
N LYS A 119 -12.60 -6.27 20.50
CA LYS A 119 -11.92 -6.52 19.22
C LYS A 119 -11.03 -5.34 18.86
N TYR A 120 -9.86 -5.58 18.31
CA TYR A 120 -9.00 -4.53 17.78
C TYR A 120 -9.57 -4.01 16.46
N THR A 121 -10.07 -2.78 16.47
CA THR A 121 -10.78 -2.14 15.35
C THR A 121 -10.15 -0.79 15.03
N PRO A 122 -8.90 -0.76 14.53
CA PRO A 122 -8.25 0.48 14.13
C PRO A 122 -9.09 1.25 13.12
N ALA A 123 -9.07 2.59 13.20
CA ALA A 123 -9.82 3.43 12.28
C ALA A 123 -9.13 4.79 12.03
N PRO A 124 -9.25 5.36 10.82
CA PRO A 124 -9.76 4.67 9.65
C PRO A 124 -8.79 3.59 9.17
N VAL A 125 -9.34 2.63 8.45
CA VAL A 125 -8.58 1.80 7.52
C VAL A 125 -9.01 2.18 6.10
N TYR A 126 -8.27 1.75 5.08
CA TYR A 126 -8.64 2.04 3.69
C TYR A 126 -8.79 0.75 2.90
N LEU A 127 -9.97 0.51 2.35
CA LEU A 127 -10.14 -0.51 1.31
C LEU A 127 -9.45 -0.02 0.04
N MET A 128 -8.55 -0.84 -0.50
CA MET A 128 -7.89 -0.62 -1.77
C MET A 128 -8.46 -1.54 -2.83
N PHE A 129 -8.90 -0.98 -3.94
CA PHE A 129 -9.29 -1.70 -5.14
C PHE A 129 -8.38 -1.30 -6.30
N ILE A 130 -7.90 -2.29 -7.06
CA ILE A 130 -7.15 -2.06 -8.29
C ILE A 130 -7.96 -2.58 -9.47
N TYR A 131 -8.21 -1.71 -10.43
CA TYR A 131 -8.92 -2.03 -11.67
C TYR A 131 -7.97 -1.87 -12.85
N TYR A 132 -7.87 -2.93 -13.65
CA TYR A 132 -7.13 -2.93 -14.91
C TYR A 132 -8.10 -2.91 -16.07
N TYR A 133 -7.75 -2.16 -17.11
CA TYR A 133 -8.50 -2.12 -18.35
C TYR A 133 -7.59 -2.39 -19.54
N ASN A 134 -8.12 -3.12 -20.51
CA ASN A 134 -7.43 -3.40 -21.77
C ASN A 134 -7.49 -2.17 -22.71
N ALA A 135 -6.86 -2.29 -23.88
CA ALA A 135 -6.78 -1.22 -24.88
C ALA A 135 -8.15 -0.74 -25.41
N LYS A 136 -9.21 -1.54 -25.25
CA LYS A 136 -10.59 -1.16 -25.62
C LYS A 136 -11.32 -0.40 -24.50
N GLY A 137 -10.76 -0.38 -23.29
CA GLY A 137 -11.37 0.18 -22.09
C GLY A 137 -12.22 -0.82 -21.31
N ASP A 138 -12.16 -2.11 -21.63
CA ASP A 138 -12.91 -3.15 -20.92
C ASP A 138 -12.17 -3.54 -19.63
N LEU A 139 -12.92 -3.73 -18.53
CA LEU A 139 -12.38 -4.25 -17.27
C LEU A 139 -11.83 -5.67 -17.50
N MET A 140 -10.58 -5.90 -17.12
CA MET A 140 -9.87 -7.15 -17.43
C MET A 140 -9.35 -7.90 -16.20
N ASN A 141 -9.72 -7.47 -14.98
CA ASN A 141 -9.28 -8.12 -13.74
C ASN A 141 -9.49 -9.63 -13.72
N SER A 142 -10.58 -10.14 -14.30
CA SER A 142 -10.84 -11.57 -14.41
C SER A 142 -9.70 -12.34 -15.08
N GLN A 143 -9.00 -11.72 -16.05
CA GLN A 143 -7.90 -12.36 -16.76
C GLN A 143 -6.67 -12.60 -15.85
N PHE A 144 -6.55 -11.91 -14.72
CA PHE A 144 -5.48 -12.14 -13.74
C PHE A 144 -5.85 -13.18 -12.67
N ILE A 145 -7.05 -13.75 -12.74
CA ILE A 145 -7.65 -14.56 -11.68
C ILE A 145 -8.12 -15.90 -12.23
N GLU A 146 -8.93 -15.86 -13.28
CA GLU A 146 -9.54 -17.03 -13.88
C GLU A 146 -8.51 -17.88 -14.64
N ASN A 147 -8.89 -19.11 -14.99
CA ASN A 147 -8.06 -20.03 -15.76
C ASN A 147 -6.67 -20.29 -15.12
N GLY A 148 -6.60 -20.26 -13.79
CA GLY A 148 -5.39 -20.53 -13.03
C GLY A 148 -4.40 -19.37 -12.97
N GLN A 149 -4.74 -18.20 -13.52
CA GLN A 149 -3.89 -17.00 -13.50
C GLN A 149 -3.71 -16.47 -12.07
N ASP A 150 -4.66 -16.72 -11.18
CA ASP A 150 -4.52 -16.47 -9.75
C ASP A 150 -3.28 -17.15 -9.14
N ASN A 151 -2.84 -18.31 -9.63
CA ASN A 151 -1.67 -19.03 -9.09
C ASN A 151 -0.32 -18.34 -9.36
N ILE A 152 -0.30 -17.39 -10.29
CA ILE A 152 0.94 -16.77 -10.78
C ILE A 152 0.97 -15.24 -10.61
N HIS A 153 -0.14 -14.62 -10.20
CA HIS A 153 -0.23 -13.17 -10.01
C HIS A 153 -0.35 -12.75 -8.54
N GLN A 154 0.47 -11.78 -8.13
CA GLN A 154 0.40 -11.13 -6.81
C GLN A 154 0.85 -9.67 -6.88
N HIS A 155 0.10 -8.77 -6.25
CA HIS A 155 0.51 -7.39 -6.04
C HIS A 155 1.42 -7.27 -4.82
N PHE A 156 2.46 -6.45 -4.94
CA PHE A 156 3.31 -6.03 -3.84
C PHE A 156 3.22 -4.51 -3.67
N PHE A 157 3.21 -4.07 -2.41
CA PHE A 157 3.01 -2.69 -1.98
C PHE A 157 4.17 -2.27 -1.07
N THR A 158 5.08 -1.45 -1.60
CA THR A 158 6.29 -1.05 -0.87
C THR A 158 6.36 0.47 -0.79
N PRO A 159 6.23 1.09 0.40
CA PRO A 159 6.59 2.48 0.58
C PRO A 159 8.08 2.71 0.26
N GLU A 160 8.38 3.69 -0.57
CA GLU A 160 9.73 4.16 -0.87
C GLU A 160 9.78 5.70 -0.94
N ASN A 161 10.97 6.28 -1.00
CA ASN A 161 11.17 7.73 -1.08
C ASN A 161 10.48 8.52 0.05
N VAL A 162 10.50 7.95 1.26
CA VAL A 162 9.83 8.51 2.44
C VAL A 162 10.52 9.80 2.88
N LYS A 163 9.73 10.82 3.14
CA LYS A 163 10.17 12.12 3.65
C LYS A 163 9.09 12.73 4.55
N PRO A 164 9.44 13.60 5.49
CA PRO A 164 8.44 14.33 6.27
C PRO A 164 7.61 15.28 5.39
N THR A 165 6.37 15.54 5.82
CA THR A 165 5.62 16.74 5.38
C THR A 165 6.29 18.01 5.90
N PHE A 166 5.80 19.19 5.52
CA PHE A 166 6.38 20.48 5.94
C PHE A 166 6.41 20.67 7.47
N ASP A 167 5.50 20.02 8.19
CA ASP A 167 5.33 20.02 9.65
C ASP A 167 5.71 18.67 10.31
N GLY A 168 6.31 17.76 9.53
CA GLY A 168 6.81 16.46 9.96
C GLY A 168 8.28 16.49 10.35
N GLN A 169 8.75 15.36 10.90
CA GLN A 169 10.16 15.14 11.19
C GLN A 169 10.60 13.77 10.65
N PRO A 170 11.89 13.60 10.26
CA PRO A 170 12.44 12.29 9.97
C PRO A 170 12.42 11.40 11.22
N GLU A 171 12.14 10.12 11.05
CA GLU A 171 12.21 9.10 12.10
C GLU A 171 13.18 7.98 11.70
N ALA A 172 13.74 7.29 12.70
CA ALA A 172 14.82 6.31 12.50
C ALA A 172 14.40 5.10 11.64
N ASP A 173 13.11 4.75 11.67
CA ASP A 173 12.49 3.62 10.98
C ASP A 173 11.65 4.05 9.77
N ASP A 174 11.87 5.25 9.23
CA ASP A 174 11.24 5.70 7.96
C ASP A 174 11.68 4.90 6.73
N ASN A 175 12.68 4.03 6.87
CA ASN A 175 13.13 3.09 5.84
C ASN A 175 12.53 1.68 6.01
N GLU A 176 11.65 1.47 6.99
CA GLU A 176 11.00 0.20 7.26
C GLU A 176 9.55 0.19 6.73
N PRO A 177 9.25 -0.47 5.58
CA PRO A 177 7.91 -0.52 5.00
C PRO A 177 6.78 -0.86 5.98
N GLN A 178 7.01 -1.89 6.81
CA GLN A 178 6.05 -2.38 7.81
C GLN A 178 5.81 -1.41 8.98
N LYS A 179 6.63 -0.36 9.13
CA LYS A 179 6.43 0.71 10.12
C LYS A 179 5.64 1.87 9.56
N LEU A 180 5.46 1.92 8.24
CA LEU A 180 4.74 2.98 7.53
C LEU A 180 3.33 2.55 7.17
N VAL A 181 3.19 1.30 6.69
CA VAL A 181 1.91 0.74 6.27
C VAL A 181 1.76 -0.70 6.75
N ASP A 182 0.52 -1.09 7.01
CA ASP A 182 0.09 -2.46 7.21
C ASP A 182 -0.97 -2.79 6.16
N TYR A 183 -0.79 -3.87 5.41
CA TYR A 183 -1.66 -4.25 4.30
C TYR A 183 -2.09 -5.71 4.44
N LEU A 184 -3.41 -5.94 4.41
CA LEU A 184 -4.01 -7.26 4.41
C LEU A 184 -4.69 -7.52 3.07
N TYR A 185 -4.33 -8.63 2.44
CA TYR A 185 -5.03 -9.12 1.26
C TYR A 185 -6.41 -9.60 1.66
N VAL A 186 -7.43 -9.11 0.97
CA VAL A 186 -8.82 -9.46 1.21
C VAL A 186 -9.54 -9.72 -0.11
N ASP A 187 -8.79 -10.26 -1.08
CA ASP A 187 -9.34 -10.78 -2.32
C ASP A 187 -10.46 -11.78 -2.02
N THR A 188 -11.42 -11.88 -2.94
CA THR A 188 -12.60 -12.73 -2.78
C THR A 188 -12.71 -13.75 -3.89
N THR A 189 -13.43 -14.84 -3.63
CA THR A 189 -13.85 -15.80 -4.65
C THR A 189 -15.37 -15.98 -4.59
N PRO A 190 -16.13 -15.68 -5.66
CA PRO A 190 -15.71 -15.01 -6.89
C PRO A 190 -15.17 -13.59 -6.65
N TRP A 191 -14.32 -13.13 -7.57
CA TRP A 191 -13.52 -11.91 -7.40
C TRP A 191 -14.30 -10.60 -7.53
N ASP A 192 -15.43 -10.62 -8.20
CA ASP A 192 -16.27 -9.45 -8.48
C ASP A 192 -17.40 -9.26 -7.44
N LYS A 193 -17.46 -10.13 -6.43
CA LYS A 193 -18.46 -10.14 -5.37
C LYS A 193 -17.87 -9.80 -4.00
N THR A 194 -18.71 -9.73 -2.97
CA THR A 194 -18.28 -9.38 -1.59
C THR A 194 -18.71 -10.46 -0.60
N LYS A 195 -18.00 -10.58 0.53
CA LYS A 195 -18.37 -11.50 1.60
C LYS A 195 -19.63 -11.00 2.31
N HIS A 196 -19.77 -9.69 2.48
CA HIS A 196 -20.94 -9.06 3.09
C HIS A 196 -22.27 -9.46 2.41
N SER A 197 -22.30 -9.48 1.07
CA SER A 197 -23.48 -9.92 0.29
C SER A 197 -23.74 -11.43 0.35
N LYS A 198 -22.85 -12.20 1.00
CA LYS A 198 -22.83 -13.68 1.02
C LYS A 198 -22.68 -14.31 -0.37
N GLU A 199 -22.19 -13.54 -1.34
CA GLU A 199 -21.95 -14.00 -2.70
C GLU A 199 -20.49 -14.43 -2.93
N ALA A 200 -19.59 -14.18 -1.96
CA ALA A 200 -18.18 -14.53 -2.05
C ALA A 200 -17.60 -15.00 -0.71
N GLU A 201 -16.46 -15.71 -0.80
CA GLU A 201 -15.59 -16.02 0.33
C GLU A 201 -14.34 -15.15 0.28
N ILE A 202 -13.78 -14.78 1.43
CA ILE A 202 -12.47 -14.12 1.49
C ILE A 202 -11.39 -15.19 1.26
N THR A 203 -10.43 -14.90 0.38
CA THR A 203 -9.35 -15.82 0.00
C THR A 203 -7.97 -15.13 0.02
N GLY A 204 -7.89 -13.88 0.45
CA GLY A 204 -6.63 -13.11 0.39
C GLY A 204 -5.50 -13.68 1.26
N ASP A 205 -5.78 -14.37 2.37
CA ASP A 205 -4.75 -15.01 3.20
C ASP A 205 -4.16 -16.28 2.56
N SER A 206 -4.99 -17.03 1.85
CA SER A 206 -4.71 -18.35 1.29
C SER A 206 -4.32 -18.30 -0.18
N ASN A 207 -4.70 -17.23 -0.89
CA ASN A 207 -4.40 -16.99 -2.29
C ASN A 207 -4.32 -15.48 -2.58
N PRO A 208 -3.28 -14.78 -2.09
CA PRO A 208 -3.16 -13.33 -2.21
C PRO A 208 -2.96 -12.90 -3.66
N ILE A 209 -3.84 -12.07 -4.19
CA ILE A 209 -3.65 -11.43 -5.51
C ILE A 209 -3.43 -9.93 -5.31
N GLY A 210 -4.16 -9.28 -4.41
CA GLY A 210 -4.05 -7.86 -4.10
C GLY A 210 -4.80 -6.96 -5.08
N LEU A 211 -5.85 -7.47 -5.73
CA LEU A 211 -6.82 -6.63 -6.42
C LEU A 211 -7.81 -6.01 -5.43
N LYS A 212 -7.99 -6.66 -4.26
CA LYS A 212 -8.66 -6.10 -3.08
C LYS A 212 -7.75 -6.20 -1.85
N GLY A 213 -7.65 -5.10 -1.12
CA GLY A 213 -6.82 -4.98 0.07
C GLY A 213 -7.43 -4.11 1.14
N VAL A 214 -6.92 -4.23 2.35
CA VAL A 214 -7.13 -3.23 3.41
C VAL A 214 -5.77 -2.70 3.84
N ILE A 215 -5.56 -1.39 3.73
CA ILE A 215 -4.32 -0.71 4.14
C ILE A 215 -4.58 0.21 5.33
N ARG A 216 -3.64 0.22 6.27
CA ARG A 216 -3.55 1.20 7.36
C ARG A 216 -2.24 1.95 7.25
N PHE A 217 -2.29 3.24 7.56
CA PHE A 217 -1.12 4.11 7.62
C PHE A 217 -0.73 4.28 9.08
N LEU A 218 0.50 3.90 9.41
CA LEU A 218 0.97 3.75 10.79
C LEU A 218 1.73 4.97 11.30
N LYS A 219 2.12 5.88 10.39
CA LYS A 219 2.76 7.17 10.70
C LYS A 219 2.03 8.30 10.03
N ASP A 220 1.91 9.43 10.73
CA ASP A 220 1.45 10.69 10.19
C ASP A 220 2.63 11.60 9.82
N ARG A 221 2.32 12.72 9.16
CA ARG A 221 3.30 13.71 8.70
C ARG A 221 4.38 13.13 7.78
N LYS A 222 3.99 12.19 6.93
CA LYS A 222 4.87 11.56 5.91
C LYS A 222 4.32 11.76 4.51
N GLU A 223 5.24 11.98 3.58
CA GLU A 223 5.02 11.75 2.16
C GLU A 223 5.89 10.59 1.70
N PHE A 224 5.36 9.72 0.84
CA PHE A 224 6.12 8.63 0.24
C PHE A 224 5.50 8.20 -1.09
N ASP A 225 6.25 7.43 -1.86
CA ASP A 225 5.73 6.73 -3.02
C ASP A 225 5.33 5.31 -2.59
N LEU A 226 4.05 4.96 -2.73
CA LEU A 226 3.63 3.57 -2.62
C LEU A 226 3.92 2.87 -3.95
N LYS A 227 4.97 2.08 -3.98
CA LYS A 227 5.32 1.26 -5.14
C LYS A 227 4.40 0.07 -5.24
N ILE A 228 3.54 0.09 -6.25
CA ILE A 228 2.62 -1.00 -6.59
C ILE A 228 3.20 -1.79 -7.75
N ARG A 229 3.37 -3.09 -7.53
CA ARG A 229 3.93 -4.00 -8.53
C ARG A 229 3.06 -5.24 -8.67
N LEU A 230 2.65 -5.57 -9.88
CA LEU A 230 1.97 -6.84 -10.17
C LEU A 230 3.00 -7.85 -10.65
N TYR A 231 3.33 -8.81 -9.79
CA TYR A 231 4.20 -9.92 -10.12
C TYR A 231 3.50 -10.89 -11.05
N HIS A 232 4.22 -11.35 -12.07
CA HIS A 232 3.84 -12.42 -12.99
C HIS A 232 4.85 -13.55 -12.84
N GLY A 233 4.51 -14.60 -12.10
CA GLY A 233 5.37 -15.76 -11.95
C GLY A 233 5.34 -16.64 -13.19
N TYR A 234 6.51 -17.13 -13.63
CA TYR A 234 6.56 -18.06 -14.77
C TYR A 234 5.82 -19.36 -14.47
N LYS A 235 5.76 -19.76 -13.19
CA LYS A 235 5.09 -20.99 -12.73
C LYS A 235 4.21 -20.81 -11.51
N SER A 236 4.61 -19.93 -10.59
CA SER A 236 3.91 -19.74 -9.33
C SER A 236 4.30 -18.40 -8.69
N LYS A 237 3.38 -17.85 -7.91
CA LYS A 237 3.62 -16.76 -6.94
C LYS A 237 4.03 -17.24 -5.55
N GLY A 238 3.96 -18.54 -5.29
CA GLY A 238 4.41 -19.13 -4.03
C GLY A 238 5.93 -19.13 -3.92
N ASN A 239 6.45 -18.82 -2.73
CA ASN A 239 7.87 -18.91 -2.45
C ASN A 239 8.27 -20.39 -2.28
N PRO A 240 9.13 -20.93 -3.16
CA PRO A 240 9.50 -22.36 -3.14
C PRO A 240 10.37 -22.74 -1.95
N GLU A 241 11.04 -21.78 -1.29
CA GLU A 241 11.92 -22.03 -0.15
C GLU A 241 11.14 -22.11 1.16
N THR A 242 10.06 -21.33 1.30
CA THR A 242 9.24 -21.30 2.51
C THR A 242 7.95 -22.12 2.39
N GLY A 243 7.47 -22.39 1.17
CA GLY A 243 6.17 -23.00 0.93
C GLY A 243 4.99 -22.05 1.21
N THR A 244 5.24 -20.74 1.36
CA THR A 244 4.25 -19.70 1.65
C THR A 244 4.34 -18.57 0.62
N PHE A 245 3.44 -17.59 0.68
CA PHE A 245 3.58 -16.36 -0.09
C PHE A 245 4.55 -15.39 0.58
N ASP A 246 5.22 -14.57 -0.23
CA ASP A 246 6.06 -13.50 0.28
C ASP A 246 5.19 -12.38 0.88
N PRO A 247 5.69 -11.67 1.91
CA PRO A 247 4.96 -10.56 2.52
C PRO A 247 4.75 -9.42 1.51
N PHE A 248 3.64 -8.70 1.66
CA PHE A 248 3.18 -7.68 0.70
C PHE A 248 4.23 -6.63 0.33
N TYR A 249 5.15 -6.29 1.23
CA TYR A 249 6.13 -5.24 1.03
C TYR A 249 7.47 -5.72 0.48
N LYS A 250 7.74 -7.03 0.49
CA LYS A 250 9.08 -7.59 0.24
C LYS A 250 9.00 -8.91 -0.54
N PRO A 251 8.83 -8.84 -1.88
CA PRO A 251 9.07 -10.01 -2.72
C PRO A 251 10.53 -10.47 -2.54
N SER A 252 10.73 -11.78 -2.40
CA SER A 252 12.02 -12.41 -2.21
C SER A 252 12.86 -12.36 -3.50
N GLY A 253 14.18 -12.48 -3.35
CA GLY A 253 15.08 -12.56 -4.49
C GLY A 253 14.79 -13.74 -5.41
N ILE A 254 14.34 -14.87 -4.85
CA ILE A 254 13.98 -16.06 -5.63
C ILE A 254 12.71 -15.84 -6.46
N LEU A 255 11.72 -15.12 -5.92
CA LEU A 255 10.51 -14.76 -6.64
C LEU A 255 10.83 -13.79 -7.78
N ILE A 256 11.64 -12.75 -7.51
CA ILE A 256 12.11 -11.78 -8.53
C ILE A 256 12.83 -12.46 -9.70
N GLN A 257 13.54 -13.57 -9.47
CA GLN A 257 14.27 -14.30 -10.53
C GLN A 257 13.38 -15.25 -11.35
N ARG A 258 12.15 -15.52 -10.92
CA ARG A 258 11.25 -16.54 -11.49
C ARG A 258 9.97 -15.92 -12.07
N GLY A 259 10.01 -14.65 -12.39
CA GLY A 259 8.86 -13.92 -12.91
C GLY A 259 9.24 -12.55 -13.43
N THR A 260 8.24 -11.87 -13.97
CA THR A 260 8.31 -10.50 -14.44
C THR A 260 7.30 -9.62 -13.71
N TRP A 261 7.22 -8.35 -14.12
CA TRP A 261 6.32 -7.36 -13.57
C TRP A 261 5.41 -6.84 -14.67
N ASP A 262 4.13 -7.22 -14.66
CA ASP A 262 3.15 -6.65 -15.58
C ASP A 262 2.89 -5.17 -15.25
N ILE A 263 3.00 -4.81 -13.97
CA ILE A 263 2.84 -3.45 -13.47
C ILE A 263 3.97 -3.10 -12.53
N ASN A 264 4.46 -1.85 -12.63
CA ASN A 264 5.46 -1.28 -11.74
C ASN A 264 5.30 0.24 -11.71
N LEU A 265 4.56 0.75 -10.73
CA LEU A 265 4.20 2.15 -10.62
C LEU A 265 4.42 2.68 -9.21
N ASN A 266 4.85 3.94 -9.14
CA ASN A 266 4.98 4.68 -7.90
C ASN A 266 3.78 5.61 -7.76
N ILE A 267 3.02 5.42 -6.68
CA ILE A 267 1.79 6.16 -6.40
C ILE A 267 2.04 7.06 -5.19
N PRO A 268 2.07 8.39 -5.36
CA PRO A 268 2.35 9.29 -4.24
C PRO A 268 1.26 9.22 -3.17
N VAL A 269 1.67 9.20 -1.90
CA VAL A 269 0.81 9.22 -0.72
C VAL A 269 1.28 10.32 0.23
N VAL A 270 0.33 11.05 0.80
CA VAL A 270 0.53 12.01 1.87
C VAL A 270 -0.31 11.58 3.06
N VAL A 271 0.35 11.15 4.15
CA VAL A 271 -0.31 10.95 5.44
C VAL A 271 -0.21 12.26 6.20
N PHE A 272 -1.15 13.16 5.97
CA PHE A 272 -1.02 14.55 6.44
C PHE A 272 -1.35 14.71 7.91
N TRP A 273 -2.11 13.80 8.51
CA TRP A 273 -2.43 13.91 9.94
C TRP A 273 -2.78 12.60 10.63
N SER A 274 -3.00 12.66 11.94
CA SER A 274 -3.40 11.50 12.74
C SER A 274 -4.85 11.57 13.15
N ARG A 275 -5.56 10.44 13.07
CA ARG A 275 -6.94 10.32 13.57
C ARG A 275 -7.08 10.65 15.07
N GLU A 276 -5.98 10.55 15.82
CA GLU A 276 -5.93 10.87 17.25
C GLU A 276 -5.75 12.37 17.53
N GLU A 277 -5.45 13.17 16.50
CA GLU A 277 -5.46 14.63 16.61
C GLU A 277 -6.91 15.13 16.58
N THR A 278 -7.33 15.72 17.69
CA THR A 278 -8.63 16.39 17.82
C THR A 278 -8.44 17.89 17.72
N VAL A 279 -9.41 18.58 17.12
CA VAL A 279 -9.45 20.04 17.03
C VAL A 279 -10.54 20.52 17.98
N GLY A 280 -10.24 21.54 18.80
CA GLY A 280 -11.14 22.12 19.79
C GLY A 280 -12.27 22.96 19.20
N VAL A 281 -13.06 22.37 18.29
CA VAL A 281 -14.23 22.94 17.63
C VAL A 281 -15.36 21.92 17.57
N ASP A 282 -16.56 22.36 17.21
CA ASP A 282 -17.75 21.52 17.04
C ASP A 282 -18.40 21.72 15.66
N GLU A 283 -19.54 21.06 15.43
CA GLU A 283 -20.27 21.08 14.16
C GLU A 283 -20.83 22.47 13.78
N ASP A 284 -21.10 23.30 14.78
CA ASP A 284 -21.73 24.62 14.68
C ASP A 284 -20.71 25.77 14.70
N THR A 285 -19.44 25.45 14.92
CA THR A 285 -18.36 26.43 14.97
C THR A 285 -18.27 27.19 13.65
N ASN A 286 -18.36 28.52 13.73
CA ASN A 286 -18.20 29.40 12.58
C ASN A 286 -16.70 29.68 12.36
N PRO A 287 -16.09 29.23 11.24
CA PRO A 287 -14.66 29.45 10.97
C PRO A 287 -14.26 30.92 10.93
N GLU A 288 -15.18 31.83 10.58
CA GLU A 288 -14.92 33.28 10.56
C GLU A 288 -14.67 33.88 11.95
N GLY A 289 -15.17 33.24 13.00
CA GLY A 289 -15.01 33.69 14.39
C GLY A 289 -13.77 33.11 15.09
N VAL A 290 -12.99 32.26 14.42
CA VAL A 290 -11.79 31.64 14.96
C VAL A 290 -10.57 32.26 14.30
N GLU A 291 -9.86 33.10 15.04
CA GLU A 291 -8.61 33.71 14.58
C GLU A 291 -7.55 32.64 14.28
N GLU A 292 -6.66 32.94 13.34
CA GLU A 292 -5.51 32.09 13.03
C GLU A 292 -4.64 31.91 14.29
N ASP A 293 -4.25 30.66 14.56
CA ASP A 293 -3.58 30.24 15.79
C ASP A 293 -4.35 30.50 17.10
N GLY A 294 -5.67 30.73 17.01
CA GLY A 294 -6.54 30.99 18.16
C GLY A 294 -6.95 29.76 18.98
N LEU A 295 -6.64 28.53 18.53
CA LEU A 295 -6.93 27.28 19.24
C LEU A 295 -5.72 26.82 20.08
N ASP A 296 -5.84 25.67 20.75
CA ASP A 296 -4.69 25.06 21.42
C ASP A 296 -3.62 24.58 20.42
N GLU A 297 -2.40 24.36 20.89
CA GLU A 297 -1.24 23.98 20.06
C GLU A 297 -1.51 22.77 19.15
N LYS A 298 -2.22 21.74 19.66
CA LYS A 298 -2.50 20.53 18.87
C LYS A 298 -3.53 20.81 17.79
N SER A 299 -4.59 21.55 18.15
CA SER A 299 -5.61 22.01 17.21
C SER A 299 -4.99 22.86 16.09
N ASN A 300 -4.17 23.85 16.44
CA ASN A 300 -3.50 24.71 15.46
C ASN A 300 -2.62 23.89 14.51
N ARG A 301 -1.85 22.93 15.06
CA ARG A 301 -1.01 22.05 14.24
C ARG A 301 -1.82 21.22 13.25
N ALA A 302 -2.96 20.67 13.66
CA ALA A 302 -3.83 19.89 12.76
C ALA A 302 -4.37 20.77 11.61
N ILE A 303 -4.85 21.97 11.93
CA ILE A 303 -5.35 22.91 10.91
C ILE A 303 -4.24 23.38 9.96
N HIS A 304 -3.06 23.73 10.47
CA HIS A 304 -1.90 24.07 9.63
C HIS A 304 -1.52 22.93 8.69
N SER A 305 -1.61 21.68 9.16
CA SER A 305 -1.33 20.52 8.31
C SER A 305 -2.29 20.40 7.13
N ILE A 306 -3.58 20.65 7.37
CA ILE A 306 -4.60 20.73 6.31
C ILE A 306 -4.30 21.89 5.37
N MET A 307 -3.98 23.08 5.91
CA MET A 307 -3.60 24.26 5.12
C MET A 307 -2.44 23.97 4.17
N GLY A 308 -1.32 23.44 4.69
CA GLY A 308 -0.14 23.16 3.89
C GLY A 308 -0.36 22.03 2.88
N THR A 309 -1.18 21.03 3.22
CA THR A 309 -1.47 19.88 2.34
C THR A 309 -2.32 20.27 1.13
N PHE A 310 -3.34 21.11 1.34
CA PHE A 310 -4.32 21.47 0.32
C PHE A 310 -4.18 22.91 -0.19
N ASN A 311 -3.18 23.65 0.30
CA ASN A 311 -2.95 25.06 0.00
C ASN A 311 -4.19 25.93 0.29
N LEU A 312 -4.71 25.78 1.50
CA LEU A 312 -5.89 26.50 2.00
C LEU A 312 -5.47 27.61 2.97
N THR A 313 -6.29 28.65 3.08
CA THR A 313 -6.23 29.58 4.20
C THR A 313 -6.66 28.91 5.50
N TRP A 314 -6.35 29.52 6.64
CA TRP A 314 -6.78 29.02 7.96
C TRP A 314 -8.28 28.73 8.04
N LYS A 315 -9.11 29.67 7.57
CA LYS A 315 -10.56 29.57 7.62
C LYS A 315 -11.09 28.45 6.72
N GLU A 316 -10.54 28.33 5.50
CA GLU A 316 -10.89 27.25 4.57
C GLU A 316 -10.50 25.88 5.13
N ALA A 317 -9.32 25.76 5.74
CA ALA A 317 -8.86 24.50 6.35
C ALA A 317 -9.71 24.11 7.57
N LEU A 318 -10.08 25.08 8.41
CA LEU A 318 -10.97 24.85 9.54
C LEU A 318 -12.39 24.49 9.10
N GLU A 319 -12.92 25.15 8.06
CA GLU A 319 -14.20 24.78 7.46
C GLU A 319 -14.16 23.35 6.90
N GLU A 320 -13.11 23.03 6.14
CA GLU A 320 -12.89 21.71 5.57
C GLU A 320 -12.81 20.63 6.67
N PHE A 321 -12.10 20.90 7.78
CA PHE A 321 -12.05 20.03 8.95
C PHE A 321 -13.44 19.76 9.53
N ILE A 322 -14.21 20.82 9.79
CA ILE A 322 -15.55 20.72 10.40
C ILE A 322 -16.49 19.93 9.49
N ILE A 323 -16.47 20.21 8.18
CA ILE A 323 -17.28 19.50 7.19
C ILE A 323 -16.89 18.02 7.13
N TYR A 324 -15.59 17.73 7.06
CA TYR A 324 -15.07 16.37 6.98
C TYR A 324 -15.43 15.55 8.23
N THR A 325 -15.36 16.17 9.41
CA THR A 325 -15.49 15.48 10.69
C THR A 325 -16.94 15.33 11.13
N TYR A 326 -17.75 16.38 11.03
CA TYR A 326 -19.09 16.43 11.64
C TYR A 326 -20.24 16.37 10.64
N LYS A 327 -20.04 16.81 9.39
CA LYS A 327 -21.11 16.91 8.39
C LYS A 327 -21.19 15.71 7.45
N SER A 328 -20.62 14.57 7.83
CA SER A 328 -20.84 13.31 7.13
C SER A 328 -22.19 12.69 7.52
N GLY A 329 -22.76 11.86 6.65
CA GLY A 329 -24.01 11.14 6.92
C GLY A 329 -23.90 10.11 8.06
N ASP A 330 -24.96 9.31 8.23
CA ASP A 330 -24.98 8.19 9.17
C ASP A 330 -23.76 7.27 8.98
N VAL A 331 -23.12 6.85 10.08
CA VAL A 331 -21.88 6.06 10.05
C VAL A 331 -22.03 4.76 9.26
N GLU A 332 -23.25 4.21 9.18
CA GLU A 332 -23.54 2.99 8.44
C GLU A 332 -24.09 3.23 7.01
N ALA A 333 -24.11 4.47 6.53
CA ALA A 333 -24.66 4.81 5.21
C ALA A 333 -23.73 4.47 4.03
N GLY A 334 -22.52 3.94 4.29
CA GLY A 334 -21.58 3.52 3.26
C GLY A 334 -22.14 2.40 2.37
N ALA A 335 -21.92 2.49 1.07
CA ALA A 335 -22.39 1.47 0.13
C ALA A 335 -21.36 0.35 -0.07
N ILE A 336 -20.07 0.64 0.15
CA ILE A 336 -18.98 -0.29 -0.10
C ILE A 336 -18.71 -1.10 1.15
N TRP A 337 -18.90 -2.41 1.02
CA TRP A 337 -18.64 -3.41 2.02
C TRP A 337 -17.73 -4.49 1.46
N LEU A 338 -16.92 -5.09 2.33
CA LEU A 338 -16.24 -6.33 2.02
C LEU A 338 -16.75 -7.51 2.83
#